data_AF-W1XQ26-F1
#
_entry.id   AF-W1XQ26-F1
#
_cell.length_a   1.000
_cell.length_b   1.000
_cell.length_c   1.000
_cell.angle_alpha   90.00
_cell.angle_beta   90.00
_cell.angle_gamma   90.00
#
_symmetry.space_group_name_H-M   'P 1'
#
loop_
_entity.id
_entity.type
_entity.pdbx_description
1 polymer ?
#
loop_
_entity_poly.entity_id
_entity_poly.type
_entity_poly.pdbx_seq_one_letter_code
_entity_poly.pdbx_strand_id
1 'polypeptide(L)'
;MKETLRITNLGDLKVGDWVNVERAAKFSDEIGGHLMSGHIMTTAEVAKILTSENNRQIWFKVQDSQLMKYILYKGFIGIDGISLTVGEVTPTRFCVHLIPETLERTTL
;
A
#
# COMPACT_ATOMS: atom_id res chain seq x y z
N MET A 1 9.16 -15.38 10.92
CA MET A 1 8.02 -16.02 10.23
C MET A 1 6.69 -15.82 10.94
N LYS A 2 6.53 -16.24 12.22
CA LYS A 2 5.25 -16.05 12.94
C LYS A 2 4.77 -14.60 12.97
N GLU A 3 5.69 -13.65 13.16
CA GLU A 3 5.36 -12.22 13.18
C GLU A 3 4.89 -11.72 11.82
N THR A 4 5.63 -12.03 10.75
CA THR A 4 5.24 -11.67 9.37
C THR A 4 3.83 -12.16 9.05
N LEU A 5 3.53 -13.45 9.28
CA LEU A 5 2.20 -14.00 9.01
C LEU A 5 1.09 -13.40 9.89
N ARG A 6 1.44 -12.82 11.05
CA ARG A 6 0.49 -12.17 11.95
C ARG A 6 0.11 -10.77 11.49
N ILE A 7 1.04 -10.05 10.85
CA ILE A 7 0.89 -8.62 10.52
C ILE A 7 0.73 -8.34 9.02
N THR A 8 0.71 -9.38 8.19
CA THR A 8 0.51 -9.28 6.73
C THR A 8 -0.60 -10.20 6.25
N ASN A 9 -1.01 -10.03 5.00
CA ASN A 9 -1.96 -10.90 4.29
C ASN A 9 -1.33 -12.21 3.76
N LEU A 10 -0.03 -12.44 3.98
CA LEU A 10 0.67 -13.61 3.43
C LEU A 10 0.12 -14.94 3.94
N GLY A 11 -0.51 -14.96 5.12
CA GLY A 11 -1.14 -16.16 5.69
C GLY A 11 -2.40 -16.62 4.95
N ASP A 12 -3.04 -15.73 4.19
CA ASP A 12 -4.29 -15.99 3.48
C ASP A 12 -4.07 -16.43 2.03
N LEU A 13 -2.84 -16.32 1.52
CA LEU A 13 -2.47 -16.65 0.15
C LEU A 13 -2.58 -18.14 -0.14
N LYS A 14 -3.03 -18.45 -1.36
CA LYS A 14 -3.16 -19.79 -1.90
C LYS A 14 -2.35 -19.94 -3.19
N VAL A 15 -2.11 -21.20 -3.57
CA VAL A 15 -1.50 -21.51 -4.86
C VAL A 15 -2.35 -20.92 -5.99
N GLY A 16 -1.75 -20.06 -6.80
CA GLY A 16 -2.41 -19.35 -7.90
C GLY A 16 -2.67 -17.87 -7.63
N ASP A 17 -2.52 -17.40 -6.38
CA ASP A 17 -2.67 -15.98 -6.05
C ASP A 17 -1.49 -15.15 -6.60
N TRP A 18 -1.79 -13.90 -6.95
CA TRP A 18 -0.81 -12.94 -7.43
C TRP A 18 -0.24 -12.11 -6.28
N VAL A 19 1.05 -11.77 -6.36
CA VAL A 19 1.74 -10.92 -5.39
C VAL A 19 2.63 -9.91 -6.11
N ASN A 20 2.78 -8.73 -5.52
CA ASN A 20 3.77 -7.76 -6.00
C ASN A 20 5.17 -8.20 -5.56
N VAL A 21 6.16 -8.01 -6.45
CA VAL A 21 7.56 -8.34 -6.18
C VAL A 21 8.45 -7.19 -6.62
N GLU A 22 9.30 -6.74 -5.72
CA GLU A 22 10.35 -5.76 -5.99
C GLU A 22 11.70 -6.33 -5.52
N ARG A 23 12.76 -6.12 -6.30
CA ARG A 23 14.11 -6.54 -5.89
C ARG A 23 14.66 -5.57 -4.85
N ALA A 24 15.43 -6.06 -3.90
CA ALA A 24 16.15 -5.20 -2.96
C ALA A 24 17.06 -4.23 -3.73
N ALA A 25 16.92 -2.94 -3.42
CA ALA A 25 17.75 -1.90 -4.00
C ALA A 25 19.22 -2.09 -3.62
N LYS A 26 20.13 -1.86 -4.56
CA LYS A 26 21.57 -1.81 -4.32
C LYS A 26 21.98 -0.40 -3.92
N PHE A 27 23.17 -0.30 -3.35
CA PHE A 27 23.77 0.99 -3.08
C PHE A 27 23.91 1.79 -4.38
N SER A 28 23.43 3.03 -4.38
CA SER A 28 23.38 3.94 -5.54
C SER A 28 22.32 3.63 -6.61
N ASP A 29 21.39 2.71 -6.36
CA ASP A 29 20.22 2.56 -7.23
C ASP A 29 19.30 3.81 -7.12
N GLU A 30 18.64 4.15 -8.23
CA GLU A 30 17.64 5.21 -8.27
C GLU A 30 16.40 4.80 -7.46
N ILE A 31 15.92 5.70 -6.59
CA ILE A 31 14.69 5.51 -5.82
C ILE A 31 13.61 6.38 -6.46
N GLY A 32 12.78 5.79 -7.33
CA GLY A 32 11.68 6.50 -7.99
C GLY A 32 10.48 6.80 -7.08
N GLY A 33 10.37 6.10 -5.95
CA GLY A 33 9.34 6.29 -4.94
C GLY A 33 9.89 6.94 -3.66
N HIS A 34 9.61 6.32 -2.53
CA HIS A 34 10.25 6.65 -1.25
C HIS A 34 11.00 5.42 -0.71
N LEU A 35 11.88 5.65 0.28
CA LEU A 35 12.65 4.57 0.88
C LEU A 35 11.71 3.62 1.65
N MET A 36 11.61 2.37 1.18
CA MET A 36 10.83 1.32 1.82
C MET A 36 11.75 0.27 2.43
N SER A 37 11.52 -0.07 3.69
CA SER A 37 12.31 -1.09 4.39
C SER A 37 11.80 -2.52 4.21
N GLY A 38 10.55 -2.70 3.75
CA GLY A 38 9.87 -3.99 3.72
C GLY A 38 9.30 -4.46 5.07
N HIS A 39 9.47 -3.68 6.15
CA HIS A 39 8.85 -3.96 7.44
C HIS A 39 7.39 -3.48 7.45
N ILE A 40 6.45 -4.42 7.37
CA ILE A 40 5.01 -4.12 7.40
C ILE A 40 4.60 -3.77 8.83
N MET A 41 3.82 -2.69 8.98
CA MET A 41 3.36 -2.23 10.30
C MET A 41 1.97 -2.77 10.67
N THR A 42 1.10 -2.93 9.68
CA THR A 42 -0.30 -3.35 9.87
C THR A 42 -0.92 -3.68 8.52
N THR A 43 -2.14 -4.23 8.54
CA THR A 43 -3.00 -4.39 7.36
C THR A 43 -4.05 -3.28 7.31
N ALA A 44 -4.66 -3.11 6.13
CA ALA A 44 -5.79 -2.21 5.95
C ALA A 44 -6.88 -2.87 5.09
N GLU A 45 -8.12 -2.56 5.42
CA GLU A 45 -9.30 -2.97 4.66
C GLU A 45 -9.56 -1.95 3.54
N VAL A 46 -9.85 -2.43 2.32
CA VAL A 46 -10.38 -1.60 1.24
C VAL A 46 -11.82 -1.21 1.57
N ALA A 47 -12.02 0.02 2.03
CA ALA A 47 -13.31 0.51 2.50
C ALA A 47 -14.19 1.11 1.39
N LYS A 48 -13.58 1.59 0.29
CA LYS A 48 -14.28 2.14 -0.87
C LYS A 48 -13.36 2.21 -2.08
N ILE A 49 -13.89 1.93 -3.27
CA ILE A 49 -13.22 2.18 -4.54
C ILE A 49 -14.07 3.15 -5.35
N LEU A 50 -13.44 4.20 -5.88
CA LEU A 50 -14.03 5.18 -6.78
C LEU A 50 -13.24 5.15 -8.09
N THR A 51 -13.90 4.79 -9.19
CA THR A 51 -13.27 4.67 -10.50
C THR A 51 -13.74 5.80 -11.40
N SER A 52 -12.79 6.47 -12.04
CA SER A 52 -12.98 7.43 -13.13
C SER A 52 -12.17 6.98 -14.35
N GLU A 53 -12.39 7.61 -15.52
CA GLU A 53 -11.86 7.12 -16.81
C GLU A 53 -10.37 6.74 -16.78
N ASN A 54 -9.53 7.54 -16.11
CA ASN A 54 -8.08 7.34 -16.09
C ASN A 54 -7.50 7.22 -14.67
N ASN A 55 -8.33 7.02 -13.64
CA ASN A 55 -7.85 7.01 -12.26
C ASN A 55 -8.73 6.13 -11.36
N ARG A 56 -8.12 5.46 -10.40
CA ARG A 56 -8.82 4.75 -9.34
C ARG A 56 -8.42 5.33 -7.99
N GLN A 57 -9.39 5.88 -7.28
CA GLN A 57 -9.21 6.30 -5.90
C GLN A 57 -9.66 5.17 -4.98
N ILE A 58 -8.75 4.68 -4.14
CA ILE A 58 -9.03 3.61 -3.17
C ILE A 58 -8.92 4.18 -1.76
N TRP A 59 -9.95 3.96 -0.96
CA TRP A 59 -10.01 4.32 0.44
C TRP A 59 -9.71 3.11 1.30
N PHE A 60 -8.82 3.30 2.27
CA PHE A 60 -8.36 2.28 3.19
C PHE A 60 -8.74 2.63 4.62
N LYS A 61 -9.13 1.61 5.38
CA LYS A 61 -9.29 1.67 6.83
C LYS A 61 -8.20 0.81 7.46
N VAL A 62 -7.30 1.45 8.20
CA VAL A 62 -6.18 0.76 8.88
C VAL A 62 -6.71 -0.09 10.04
N GLN A 63 -6.21 -1.31 10.18
CA GLN A 63 -6.62 -2.22 11.26
C GLN A 63 -6.25 -1.65 12.64
N ASP A 64 -5.02 -1.11 12.77
CA ASP A 64 -4.59 -0.36 13.96
C ASP A 64 -4.79 1.14 13.75
N SER A 65 -5.86 1.69 14.33
CA SER A 65 -6.18 3.11 14.24
C SER A 65 -5.12 4.03 14.87
N GLN A 66 -4.27 3.54 15.78
CA GLN A 66 -3.22 4.36 16.37
C GLN A 66 -2.16 4.77 15.34
N LEU A 67 -2.04 4.03 14.24
CA LEU A 67 -1.11 4.32 13.16
C LEU A 67 -1.58 5.45 12.24
N MET A 68 -2.85 5.85 12.30
CA MET A 68 -3.38 6.97 11.50
C MET A 68 -2.61 8.28 11.75
N LYS A 69 -2.02 8.48 12.93
CA LYS A 69 -1.20 9.67 13.24
C LYS A 69 0.08 9.79 12.41
N TYR A 70 0.49 8.72 11.73
CA TYR A 70 1.65 8.68 10.83
C TYR A 70 1.26 8.83 9.36
N ILE A 71 -0.03 8.82 9.03
CA ILE A 71 -0.55 8.92 7.66
C ILE A 71 -0.97 10.37 7.44
N LEU A 72 -0.17 11.09 6.65
CA LEU A 72 -0.34 12.52 6.42
C LEU A 72 -0.75 12.79 4.98
N TYR A 73 -1.62 13.78 4.77
CA TYR A 73 -1.98 14.26 3.44
C TYR A 73 -0.73 14.65 2.65
N LYS A 74 -0.62 14.17 1.40
CA LYS A 74 0.57 14.29 0.53
C LYS A 74 1.85 13.65 1.07
N GLY A 75 1.75 12.83 2.12
CA GLY A 75 2.82 11.95 2.54
C GLY A 75 2.95 10.74 1.60
N PHE A 76 3.90 9.87 1.92
CA PHE A 76 4.11 8.60 1.22
C PHE A 76 3.65 7.43 2.07
N ILE A 77 3.17 6.37 1.41
CA ILE A 77 2.81 5.12 2.06
C ILE A 77 3.14 3.93 1.14
N GLY A 78 3.59 2.83 1.72
CA GLY A 78 3.74 1.55 1.04
C GLY A 78 2.50 0.68 1.25
N ILE A 79 1.85 0.25 0.16
CA ILE A 79 0.72 -0.69 0.20
C ILE A 79 1.07 -1.88 -0.69
N ASP A 80 1.12 -3.08 -0.12
CA ASP A 80 1.54 -4.31 -0.81
C ASP A 80 2.81 -4.13 -1.67
N GLY A 81 3.80 -3.39 -1.15
CA GLY A 81 5.07 -3.13 -1.83
C GLY A 81 5.03 -1.99 -2.87
N ILE A 82 3.90 -1.29 -3.00
CA ILE A 82 3.73 -0.19 -3.95
C ILE A 82 3.90 1.13 -3.20
N SER A 83 4.85 1.95 -3.64
CA SER A 83 5.03 3.31 -3.14
C SER A 83 3.95 4.23 -3.71
N LEU A 84 3.09 4.77 -2.85
CA LEU A 84 1.97 5.62 -3.22
C LEU A 84 1.98 6.95 -2.47
N THR A 85 1.37 7.96 -3.08
CA THR A 85 1.12 9.25 -2.43
C THR A 85 -0.24 9.21 -1.73
N VAL A 86 -0.25 9.59 -0.45
CA VAL A 86 -1.46 9.68 0.35
C VAL A 86 -2.30 10.87 -0.15
N GLY A 87 -3.52 10.57 -0.57
CA GLY A 87 -4.57 11.55 -0.85
C GLY A 87 -5.26 11.99 0.43
N GLU A 88 -6.57 12.20 0.37
CA GLU A 88 -7.37 12.65 1.52
C GLU A 88 -7.19 11.74 2.75
N VAL A 89 -7.13 12.37 3.92
CA VAL A 89 -7.04 11.70 5.22
C VAL A 89 -8.18 12.18 6.11
N THR A 90 -8.85 11.21 6.73
CA THR A 90 -9.89 11.41 7.75
C THR A 90 -9.42 10.80 9.07
N PRO A 91 -10.15 10.98 10.19
CA PRO A 91 -9.74 10.38 11.46
C PRO A 91 -9.62 8.85 11.45
N THR A 92 -10.28 8.15 10.51
CA THR A 92 -10.34 6.68 10.50
C THR A 92 -9.92 6.02 9.19
N ARG A 93 -9.72 6.82 8.13
CA ARG A 93 -9.45 6.33 6.77
C ARG A 93 -8.56 7.30 6.03
N PHE A 94 -7.87 6.79 5.02
CA PHE A 94 -7.14 7.61 4.05
C PHE A 94 -7.42 7.06 2.64
N CYS A 95 -7.07 7.82 1.61
CA CYS A 95 -7.13 7.33 0.24
C CYS A 95 -5.79 7.46 -0.48
N VAL A 96 -5.68 6.75 -1.60
CA VAL A 96 -4.62 6.91 -2.60
C VAL A 96 -5.27 7.03 -3.98
N HIS A 97 -4.55 7.64 -4.92
CA HIS A 97 -4.96 7.74 -6.32
C HIS A 97 -4.01 6.90 -7.17
N LEU A 98 -4.56 6.00 -7.97
CA LEU A 98 -3.80 5.07 -8.81
C LEU A 98 -3.92 5.50 -10.27
N ILE A 99 -2.76 5.75 -10.88
CA ILE A 99 -2.65 6.01 -12.32
C ILE A 99 -2.77 4.70 -13.12
N PRO A 100 -3.07 4.75 -14.43
CA PRO A 100 -3.25 3.56 -15.25
C PRO A 100 -2.03 2.62 -15.20
N GLU A 101 -0.81 3.16 -15.27
CA GLU A 101 0.42 2.35 -15.20
C GLU A 101 0.52 1.54 -13.89
N THR A 102 0.13 2.12 -12.75
CA THR A 102 0.14 1.40 -11.46
C THR A 102 -0.89 0.27 -11.45
N LEU A 103 -2.09 0.52 -12.00
CA LEU A 103 -3.16 -0.48 -12.09
C LEU A 103 -2.78 -1.65 -13.02
N GLU A 104 -2.03 -1.37 -14.09
CA GLU A 104 -1.59 -2.40 -15.04
C GLU A 104 -0.42 -3.25 -14.52
N ARG A 105 0.43 -2.67 -13.67
CA ARG A 105 1.68 -3.31 -13.22
C ARG A 105 1.61 -3.96 -11.85
N THR A 106 0.51 -3.77 -11.12
CA THR A 106 0.39 -4.21 -9.72
C THR A 106 -0.94 -4.90 -9.45
N THR A 107 -1.10 -5.47 -8.26
CA THR A 107 -2.30 -6.22 -7.86
C THR A 107 -3.45 -5.35 -7.29
N LEU A 108 -3.39 -4.02 -7.39
CA LEU A 108 -4.40 -3.08 -6.84
C LEU A 108 -5.50 -2.65 -7.86
#